data_AF-A0A9X1VR50-F1
#
_entry.id   AF-A0A9X1VR50-F1
#
_cell.length_a   1.000
_cell.length_b   1.000
_cell.length_c   1.000
_cell.angle_alpha   90.00
_cell.angle_beta   90.00
_cell.angle_gamma   90.00
#
_symmetry.space_group_name_H-M   'P 1'
#
loop_
_entity.id
_entity.type
_entity.pdbx_description
1 polymer ?
#
loop_
_entity_poly.entity_id
_entity_poly.type
_entity_poly.pdbx_seq_one_letter_code
_entity_poly.pdbx_strand_id
1 'polypeptide(L)'
;MKNNLKYVRERAGIPQQDIATLLDMKPPNLIRYENGQRNPTPEIILTYHILFGATLNDLFIPLVKTVKRNLVHRSLGLIDLLNVNQSPKSIKRIAYLNEVVNLLNQEHEYESRN
;
A
#
# COMPACT_ATOMS: atom_id res chain seq x y z
N MET A 1 9.48 5.98 6.15
CA MET A 1 8.02 6.12 5.91
C MET A 1 7.24 5.52 7.07
N LYS A 2 6.13 6.13 7.50
CA LYS A 2 5.26 5.56 8.55
C LYS A 2 4.68 4.22 8.10
N ASN A 3 4.82 3.19 8.92
CA ASN A 3 4.32 1.84 8.68
C ASN A 3 3.92 1.19 10.01
N ASN A 4 3.29 0.02 9.93
CA ASN A 4 2.75 -0.71 11.08
C ASN A 4 3.44 -2.07 11.29
N LEU A 5 4.63 -2.29 10.72
CA LEU A 5 5.35 -3.56 10.85
C LEU A 5 5.50 -3.93 12.34
N LYS A 6 6.06 -3.01 13.15
CA LYS A 6 6.22 -3.21 14.59
C LYS A 6 4.93 -3.65 15.28
N TYR A 7 3.84 -2.94 15.00
CA TYR A 7 2.53 -3.20 15.60
C TYR A 7 2.00 -4.60 15.25
N VAL A 8 2.09 -5.01 13.98
CA VAL A 8 1.66 -6.34 13.53
C VAL A 8 2.47 -7.43 14.22
N ARG A 9 3.79 -7.28 14.29
CA ARG A 9 4.67 -8.24 14.97
C ARG A 9 4.35 -8.34 16.48
N GLU A 10 4.20 -7.20 17.14
CA GLU A 10 3.90 -7.15 18.59
C GLU A 10 2.54 -7.74 18.93
N ARG A 11 1.53 -7.55 18.07
CA ARG A 11 0.21 -8.18 18.20
C ARG A 11 0.28 -9.71 18.12
N ALA A 12 1.23 -10.26 17.37
CA ALA A 12 1.48 -11.70 17.30
C ALA A 12 2.35 -12.23 18.46
N GLY A 13 2.80 -11.35 19.37
CA GLY A 13 3.65 -11.74 20.49
C GLY A 13 5.08 -12.15 20.10
N ILE A 14 5.51 -11.84 18.86
CA ILE A 14 6.80 -12.31 18.35
C ILE A 14 7.93 -11.30 18.67
N PRO A 15 9.03 -11.74 19.31
CA PRO A 15 10.21 -10.92 19.52
C PRO A 15 10.81 -10.39 18.21
N GLN A 16 11.34 -9.17 18.25
CA GLN A 16 12.02 -8.58 17.10
C GLN A 16 13.22 -9.41 16.62
N GLN A 17 13.96 -10.00 17.56
CA GLN A 17 15.16 -10.78 17.25
C GLN A 17 14.82 -12.00 16.37
N ASP A 18 13.67 -12.65 16.59
CA ASP A 18 13.27 -13.84 15.86
C ASP A 18 13.01 -13.49 14.39
N ILE A 19 12.31 -12.37 14.15
CA ILE A 19 12.07 -11.88 12.78
C ILE A 19 13.37 -11.43 12.11
N ALA A 20 14.27 -10.79 12.86
CA ALA A 20 15.57 -10.41 12.33
C ALA A 20 16.40 -11.64 11.92
N THR A 21 16.37 -12.71 12.71
CA THR A 21 17.02 -13.99 12.39
C THR A 21 16.41 -14.64 11.14
N LEU A 22 15.08 -14.66 11.00
CA LEU A 22 14.41 -15.20 9.81
C LEU A 22 14.74 -14.42 8.53
N LEU A 23 15.04 -13.13 8.66
CA LEU A 23 15.45 -12.25 7.57
C LEU A 23 16.98 -12.19 7.36
N ASP A 24 17.73 -13.08 8.01
CA ASP A 24 19.20 -13.11 8.00
C ASP A 24 19.83 -11.72 8.26
N MET A 25 19.31 -11.00 9.26
CA MET A 25 19.79 -9.67 9.60
C MET A 25 19.92 -9.45 11.11
N LYS A 26 20.76 -8.47 11.47
CA LYS A 26 20.90 -8.05 12.87
C LYS A 26 19.64 -7.29 13.33
N PRO A 27 19.14 -7.48 14.57
CA PRO A 27 17.97 -6.78 15.08
C PRO A 27 17.99 -5.24 14.95
N PRO A 28 19.15 -4.56 15.14
CA PRO A 28 19.26 -3.11 14.90
C PRO A 28 19.04 -2.69 13.44
N ASN A 29 19.08 -3.60 12.48
CA ASN A 29 18.67 -3.29 11.11
C ASN A 29 17.14 -3.29 11.01
N LEU A 30 16.48 -4.33 11.53
CA LEU A 30 15.03 -4.47 11.52
C LEU A 30 14.32 -3.29 12.20
N ILE A 31 14.84 -2.83 13.34
CA ILE A 31 14.24 -1.69 14.07
C ILE A 31 14.17 -0.40 13.23
N ARG A 32 15.12 -0.19 12.32
CA ARG A 32 15.14 0.99 11.44
C ARG A 32 14.01 0.94 10.42
N TYR A 33 13.65 -0.26 9.94
CA TYR A 33 12.51 -0.45 9.04
C TYR A 33 11.19 -0.31 9.80
N GLU A 34 11.07 -0.96 10.95
CA GLU A 34 9.89 -0.93 11.82
C GLU A 34 9.54 0.50 12.30
N ASN A 35 10.55 1.30 12.63
CA ASN A 35 10.35 2.70 13.04
C ASN A 35 10.26 3.67 11.86
N GLY A 36 10.28 3.17 10.62
CA GLY A 36 10.16 3.99 9.42
C GLY A 36 11.37 4.88 9.10
N GLN A 37 12.51 4.65 9.76
CA GLN A 37 13.80 5.29 9.45
C GLN A 37 14.38 4.79 8.12
N ARG A 38 13.98 3.58 7.70
CA ARG A 38 14.25 3.01 6.37
C ARG A 38 12.95 2.48 5.77
N ASN A 39 12.87 2.47 4.45
CA ASN A 39 11.75 1.85 3.75
C ASN A 39 11.92 0.33 3.74
N PRO A 40 10.91 -0.45 4.16
CA PRO A 40 10.96 -1.91 4.12
C PRO A 40 11.24 -2.41 2.70
N THR A 41 12.11 -3.41 2.57
CA THR A 41 12.33 -4.10 1.30
C THR A 41 11.14 -5.00 0.96
N PRO A 42 10.96 -5.43 -0.31
CA PRO A 42 9.94 -6.40 -0.67
C PRO A 42 10.00 -7.68 0.18
N GLU A 43 11.21 -8.16 0.50
CA GLU A 43 11.43 -9.32 1.36
C GLU A 43 10.89 -9.13 2.78
N ILE A 44 11.11 -7.96 3.39
CA ILE A 44 10.54 -7.63 4.70
C ILE A 44 9.00 -7.62 4.62
N ILE A 45 8.44 -6.98 3.59
CA ILE A 45 6.98 -6.88 3.41
C ILE A 45 6.36 -8.28 3.24
N LEU A 46 6.95 -9.11 2.39
CA LEU A 46 6.48 -10.48 2.15
C LEU A 46 6.62 -11.35 3.39
N THR A 47 7.71 -11.21 4.15
CA THR A 47 7.90 -11.94 5.41
C THR A 47 6.79 -11.61 6.40
N TYR A 48 6.45 -10.33 6.57
CA TYR A 48 5.36 -9.92 7.44
C TYR A 48 3.99 -10.39 6.95
N HIS A 49 3.77 -10.38 5.63
CA HIS A 49 2.56 -10.94 5.03
C HIS A 49 2.43 -12.45 5.32
N ILE A 50 3.50 -13.22 5.10
CA ILE A 50 3.52 -14.68 5.26
C ILE A 50 3.39 -15.08 6.72
N LEU A 51 4.13 -14.45 7.63
CA LEU A 51 4.16 -14.85 9.04
C LEU A 51 2.90 -14.40 9.80
N PHE A 52 2.30 -13.27 9.43
CA PHE A 52 1.23 -12.65 10.23
C PHE A 52 -0.10 -12.51 9.48
N GLY A 53 -0.17 -12.92 8.21
CA GLY A 53 -1.35 -12.70 7.37
C GLY A 53 -1.65 -11.23 7.10
N ALA A 54 -0.69 -10.33 7.32
CA ALA A 54 -0.91 -8.90 7.19
C ALA A 54 -1.07 -8.48 5.73
N THR A 55 -2.07 -7.64 5.47
CA THR A 55 -2.30 -7.03 4.16
C THR A 55 -1.42 -5.78 3.99
N LEU A 56 -1.29 -5.29 2.75
CA LEU A 56 -0.63 -4.00 2.51
C LEU A 56 -1.35 -2.83 3.22
N ASN A 57 -2.68 -2.93 3.38
CA ASN A 57 -3.43 -1.97 4.17
C ASN A 57 -2.96 -2.01 5.62
N ASP A 58 -2.91 -3.19 6.25
CA ASP A 58 -2.48 -3.33 7.65
C ASP A 58 -1.09 -2.74 7.86
N LEU A 59 -0.16 -3.00 6.94
CA LEU A 59 1.24 -2.57 7.03
C LEU A 59 1.43 -1.08 6.75
N PHE A 60 0.61 -0.47 5.89
CA PHE A 60 0.86 0.85 5.33
C PHE A 60 -0.37 1.77 5.27
N ILE A 61 -1.32 1.65 6.22
CA ILE A 61 -2.61 2.38 6.23
C ILE A 61 -2.52 3.83 5.72
N PRO A 62 -1.68 4.72 6.29
CA PRO A 62 -1.67 6.13 5.88
C PRO A 62 -1.15 6.32 4.45
N LEU A 63 -0.20 5.48 4.04
CA LEU A 63 0.33 5.50 2.68
C LEU A 63 -0.71 5.00 1.69
N VAL A 64 -1.38 3.88 1.95
CA VAL A 64 -2.37 3.34 1.01
C VAL A 64 -3.49 4.36 0.76
N LYS A 65 -4.02 4.99 1.81
CA LYS A 65 -5.02 6.07 1.67
C LYS A 65 -4.50 7.22 0.79
N THR A 66 -3.24 7.59 0.96
CA THR A 66 -2.60 8.65 0.16
C THR A 66 -2.42 8.23 -1.30
N VAL A 67 -2.00 6.98 -1.54
CA VAL A 67 -1.82 6.41 -2.89
C VAL A 67 -3.16 6.32 -3.61
N LYS A 68 -4.22 5.81 -2.97
CA LYS A 68 -5.58 5.75 -3.54
C LYS A 68 -6.07 7.13 -3.99
N ARG A 69 -5.99 8.14 -3.12
CA ARG A 69 -6.37 9.53 -3.47
C ARG A 69 -5.59 10.06 -4.66
N ASN A 70 -4.27 9.85 -4.66
CA ASN A 70 -3.41 10.31 -5.75
C ASN A 70 -3.74 9.60 -7.08
N LEU A 71 -4.07 8.31 -7.03
CA LEU A 71 -4.48 7.55 -8.21
C LEU A 71 -5.79 8.08 -8.79
N VAL A 72 -6.79 8.37 -7.95
CA VAL A 72 -8.05 8.98 -8.41
C VAL A 72 -7.78 10.31 -9.10
N HIS A 73 -7.10 11.23 -8.41
CA HIS A 73 -6.83 12.57 -8.94
C HIS A 73 -6.07 12.54 -10.27
N ARG A 74 -5.01 11.73 -10.35
CA ARG A 74 -4.19 11.61 -11.57
C ARG A 74 -4.93 10.88 -12.70
N SER A 75 -5.81 9.93 -12.38
CA SER A 75 -6.62 9.24 -13.38
C SER A 75 -7.60 10.19 -14.03
N LEU A 76 -8.28 11.03 -13.24
CA LEU A 76 -9.17 12.08 -13.76
C LEU A 76 -8.42 13.06 -14.66
N GLY A 77 -7.26 13.57 -14.23
CA GLY A 77 -6.44 14.46 -15.06
C GLY A 77 -5.99 13.80 -16.38
N LEU A 78 -5.69 12.49 -16.37
CA LEU A 78 -5.35 11.77 -17.60
C LEU A 78 -6.57 11.54 -18.50
N ILE A 79 -7.75 11.31 -17.93
CA ILE A 79 -9.01 11.22 -18.70
C ILE A 79 -9.27 12.52 -19.44
N ASP A 80 -9.14 13.66 -18.76
CA ASP A 80 -9.33 15.00 -19.36
C ASP A 80 -8.40 15.21 -20.57
N LEU A 81 -7.12 14.86 -20.43
CA LEU A 81 -6.15 14.94 -21.52
C LEU A 81 -6.49 14.02 -22.70
N LEU A 82 -6.99 12.81 -22.43
CA LEU A 82 -7.34 11.85 -23.48
C LEU A 82 -8.63 12.21 -24.21
N ASN A 83 -9.54 12.92 -23.55
CA ASN A 83 -10.78 13.40 -24.15
C ASN A 83 -10.55 14.47 -25.23
N VAL A 84 -9.41 15.18 -25.19
CA VAL A 84 -9.05 16.19 -26.21
C VAL A 84 -8.78 15.57 -27.58
N ASN A 85 -8.22 14.35 -27.64
CA ASN A 85 -7.89 13.65 -28.89
C ASN A 85 -8.40 12.19 -28.85
N GLN A 86 -9.66 12.00 -29.23
CA GLN A 86 -10.39 10.74 -29.12
C GLN A 86 -10.03 9.73 -30.23
N SER A 87 -8.81 9.20 -30.16
CA SER A 87 -8.46 8.00 -30.93
C SER A 87 -9.10 6.74 -30.33
N PRO A 88 -9.27 5.64 -31.09
CA PRO A 88 -9.73 4.36 -30.53
C PRO A 88 -8.87 3.85 -29.36
N LYS A 89 -7.57 4.18 -29.35
CA LYS A 89 -6.65 3.87 -28.23
C LYS A 89 -6.96 4.73 -27.00
N SER A 90 -7.36 5.98 -27.19
CA SER A 90 -7.77 6.89 -26.11
C SER A 90 -9.03 6.37 -25.41
N ILE A 91 -10.03 5.89 -26.18
CA ILE A 91 -11.30 5.37 -25.66
C ILE A 91 -11.07 4.19 -24.69
N LYS A 92 -10.27 3.18 -25.10
CA LYS A 92 -9.97 2.03 -24.24
C LYS A 92 -9.28 2.42 -22.93
N ARG A 93 -8.37 3.42 -23.00
CA ARG A 93 -7.65 3.92 -21.83
C ARG A 93 -8.58 4.68 -20.88
N ILE A 94 -9.46 5.53 -21.42
CA ILE A 94 -10.47 6.26 -20.64
C ILE A 94 -11.37 5.27 -19.91
N ALA A 95 -11.86 4.24 -20.60
CA ALA A 95 -12.70 3.20 -19.99
C ALA A 95 -11.99 2.52 -18.79
N TYR A 96 -10.74 2.10 -18.98
CA TYR A 96 -9.95 1.51 -17.88
C TYR A 96 -9.76 2.48 -16.69
N LEU A 97 -9.45 3.75 -16.96
CA LEU A 97 -9.25 4.75 -15.90
C LEU A 97 -10.55 5.05 -15.15
N ASN A 98 -11.69 5.06 -15.83
CA ASN A 98 -13.00 5.20 -15.19
C ASN A 98 -13.29 4.02 -14.24
N GLU A 99 -13.00 2.78 -14.64
CA GLU A 99 -13.14 1.61 -13.76
C GLU A 99 -12.27 1.73 -12.50
N VAL A 100 -11.03 2.20 -12.65
CA VAL A 100 -10.13 2.45 -11.51
C VAL A 100 -10.71 3.51 -10.56
N VAL A 101 -11.21 4.63 -11.10
CA VAL A 101 -11.81 5.69 -10.28
C VAL A 101 -13.05 5.18 -9.54
N ASN A 102 -13.91 4.43 -10.24
CA ASN A 102 -15.12 3.85 -9.64
C ASN A 102 -14.77 2.89 -8.50
N LEU A 103 -13.83 1.96 -8.73
CA LEU A 103 -13.38 1.00 -7.72
C LEU A 103 -12.86 1.71 -6.46
N LEU A 104 -11.99 2.71 -6.62
CA LEU A 104 -11.35 3.40 -5.50
C LEU A 104 -12.33 4.30 -4.73
N ASN A 105 -13.34 4.87 -5.39
CA ASN A 105 -14.37 5.66 -4.72
C ASN A 105 -15.37 4.78 -3.95
N GLN A 106 -15.71 3.58 -4.45
CA GLN A 106 -16.60 2.65 -3.75
C GLN A 106 -16.00 2.17 -2.41
N GLU A 107 -14.69 1.90 -2.36
CA GLU A 107 -14.02 1.50 -1.11
C GLU A 107 -14.12 2.56 -0.01
N HIS A 108 -14.16 3.85 -0.36
CA HIS A 108 -14.30 4.94 0.62
C HIS A 108 -15.69 5.00 1.29
N GLU A 109 -16.74 4.56 0.60
CA GLU A 109 -18.11 4.57 1.15
C GLU A 109 -18.33 3.48 2.21
N TYR A 110 -17.65 2.35 2.09
CA TYR A 110 -17.73 1.26 3.08
C TYR A 110 -16.90 1.54 4.33
N GLU A 111 -15.72 2.16 4.20
CA GLU A 111 -14.87 2.55 5.35
C GLU A 111 -15.51 3.64 6.24
N SER A 112 -16.47 4.41 5.71
CA SER A 112 -17.15 5.50 6.43
C SER A 112 -18.42 5.07 7.18
N ARG A 113 -18.85 3.80 7.03
CA ARG A 113 -20.07 3.24 7.62
C ARG A 113 -19.82 2.28 8.80
N ASN A 114 -18.56 1.99 9.10
CA ASN A 114 -18.10 1.17 10.25
C ASN A 114 -17.30 2.04 11.23
#